data_AF-A0A958QG13-F1
#
_entry.id   AF-A0A958QG13-F1
#
_cell.length_a   1.000
_cell.length_b   1.000
_cell.length_c   1.000
_cell.angle_alpha   90.00
_cell.angle_beta   90.00
_cell.angle_gamma   90.00
#
_symmetry.space_group_name_H-M   'P 1'
#
loop_
_entity.id
_entity.type
_entity.pdbx_description
1 polymer ?
#
loop_
_entity_poly.entity_id
_entity_poly.type
_entity_poly.pdbx_seq_one_letter_code
_entity_poly.pdbx_strand_id
1 'polypeptide(L)' 'MSKVNLSKDGSSIVFKQSDSLPSSAKKFRQSPEIQGFYSFIFDNGLRKEAYDILCQIVERRKAARGKKKN' A
#
# COMPACT_ATOMS: atom_id res chain seq x y z
N MET A 1 -9.29 0.96 -20.59
CA MET A 1 -10.36 0.73 -19.59
C MET A 1 -10.19 1.73 -18.47
N SER A 2 -11.24 2.49 -18.16
CA SER A 2 -11.26 3.53 -17.14
C SER A 2 -10.88 2.98 -15.75
N LYS A 3 -9.91 3.62 -15.09
CA LYS A 3 -9.34 3.24 -13.78
C LYS A 3 -10.26 3.54 -12.58
N VAL A 4 -11.46 4.07 -12.82
CA VAL A 4 -12.37 4.59 -11.80
C VAL A 4 -13.79 4.19 -12.17
N ASN A 5 -14.48 3.56 -11.23
CA ASN A 5 -15.93 3.37 -11.30
C ASN A 5 -16.59 4.44 -10.43
N LEU A 6 -17.31 5.35 -11.07
CA LEU A 6 -18.13 6.34 -10.40
C LEU A 6 -19.54 5.76 -10.23
N SER A 7 -20.11 5.86 -9.03
CA SER A 7 -21.52 5.50 -8.84
C SER A 7 -22.42 6.43 -9.66
N LYS A 8 -23.54 5.92 -10.19
CA LYS A 8 -24.40 6.68 -11.12
C LYS A 8 -24.96 7.98 -10.52
N ASP A 9 -25.02 8.04 -9.20
CA ASP A 9 -25.47 9.14 -8.34
C ASP A 9 -24.31 10.02 -7.83
N GLY A 10 -23.06 9.71 -8.16
CA GLY A 10 -21.87 10.48 -7.77
C GLY A 10 -21.52 10.42 -6.27
N SER A 11 -22.28 9.66 -5.48
CA SER A 11 -22.12 9.54 -4.02
C SER A 11 -20.88 8.74 -3.61
N SER A 12 -20.31 7.94 -4.51
CA SER A 12 -19.12 7.14 -4.21
C SER A 12 -18.20 6.96 -5.43
N ILE A 13 -16.90 7.10 -5.16
CA ILE A 13 -15.83 6.85 -6.12
C ILE A 13 -15.11 5.58 -5.67
N VAL A 14 -15.20 4.52 -6.46
CA VAL A 14 -14.46 3.29 -6.22
C VAL A 14 -13.26 3.26 -7.17
N PHE A 15 -12.08 3.52 -6.61
CA PHE A 15 -10.82 3.32 -7.30
C PHE A 15 -10.60 1.82 -7.49
N LYS A 16 -10.52 1.37 -8.75
CA LYS A 16 -10.04 0.02 -9.02
C LYS A 16 -8.58 0.01 -8.62
N GLN A 17 -8.23 -0.75 -7.57
CA GLN A 17 -6.83 -1.10 -7.32
C GLN A 17 -6.27 -1.62 -8.63
N SER A 18 -5.17 -1.04 -9.10
CA SER A 18 -4.46 -1.54 -10.28
C SER A 18 -4.19 -3.03 -10.05
N ASP A 19 -4.79 -3.89 -10.88
CA ASP A 19 -4.86 -5.35 -10.73
C ASP A 19 -3.50 -6.09 -10.80
N SER A 20 -2.37 -5.38 -10.70
CA SER A 20 -1.06 -6.02 -10.54
C SER A 20 -0.31 -5.44 -9.38
N LEU A 21 -0.74 -5.82 -8.16
CA LEU A 21 0.20 -5.84 -7.04
C LEU A 21 1.49 -6.52 -7.53
N PRO A 22 2.67 -5.93 -7.31
CA PRO A 22 3.90 -6.47 -7.86
C PRO A 22 4.10 -7.91 -7.40
N SER A 23 4.05 -8.86 -8.34
CA SER A 23 4.19 -10.29 -8.04
C SER A 23 5.63 -10.69 -7.70
N SER A 24 6.59 -9.77 -7.89
CA SER A 24 8.00 -9.99 -7.57
C SER A 24 8.65 -8.73 -7.00
N ALA A 25 9.70 -8.92 -6.21
CA ALA A 25 10.49 -7.83 -5.66
C ALA A 25 11.10 -6.93 -6.74
N LYS A 26 11.43 -7.50 -7.92
CA LYS A 26 11.96 -6.73 -9.05
C LYS A 26 10.90 -5.77 -9.61
N LYS A 27 9.67 -6.26 -9.85
CA LYS A 27 8.55 -5.41 -10.28
C LYS A 27 8.16 -4.38 -9.22
N PHE A 28 8.28 -4.74 -7.94
CA PHE A 28 8.00 -3.84 -6.82
C PHE A 28 8.95 -2.64 -6.82
N ARG A 29 10.26 -2.87 -6.96
CA ARG A 29 11.28 -1.81 -7.02
C ARG A 29 11.21 -0.97 -8.29
N GLN A 30 10.67 -1.52 -9.37
CA GLN A 30 10.47 -0.80 -10.64
C GLN A 30 9.22 0.07 -10.65
N SER A 31 8.36 -0.02 -9.62
CA SER A 31 7.17 0.83 -9.53
C SER A 31 7.58 2.28 -9.20
N PRO A 32 7.17 3.27 -10.02
CA PRO A 32 7.48 4.68 -9.77
C PRO A 32 7.00 5.17 -8.39
N GLU A 33 5.86 4.66 -7.93
CA GLU A 33 5.27 5.00 -6.63
C GLU A 33 6.14 4.49 -5.48
N ILE A 34 6.72 3.30 -5.63
CA ILE A 34 7.60 2.70 -4.62
C ILE A 34 8.93 3.46 -4.57
N GLN A 35 9.48 3.83 -5.72
CA GLN A 35 10.68 4.66 -5.77
C GLN A 35 10.44 6.01 -5.07
N GLY A 36 9.35 6.70 -5.38
CA GLY A 36 9.00 7.98 -4.74
C GLY A 36 8.86 7.87 -3.22
N PHE A 37 8.25 6.78 -2.73
CA PHE A 37 8.15 6.51 -1.30
C PHE A 37 9.52 6.35 -0.62
N TYR A 38 10.44 5.57 -1.21
CA TYR A 38 11.78 5.39 -0.67
C TYR A 38 12.60 6.69 -0.72
N SER A 39 12.52 7.46 -1.81
CA SER A 39 13.15 8.79 -1.90
C SER A 39 12.63 9.72 -0.82
N PHE A 40 11.32 9.84 -0.66
CA PHE A 40 10.72 10.68 0.39
C PHE A 40 11.24 10.33 1.78
N ILE A 41 11.27 9.04 2.14
CA ILE A 41 11.80 8.61 3.45
C ILE A 41 13.28 8.98 3.59
N PHE A 42 14.07 8.74 2.56
CA PHE A 42 15.51 9.01 2.59
C PHE A 42 15.79 10.51 2.71
N ASP A 43 15.17 11.31 1.86
CA ASP A 43 15.39 12.76 1.73
C ASP A 43 14.96 13.51 2.99
N ASN A 44 13.95 12.99 3.70
CA ASN A 44 13.45 13.59 4.95
C ASN A 44 14.03 12.94 6.22
N GLY A 45 14.95 11.97 6.09
CA GLY A 45 15.56 11.31 7.25
C GLY A 45 14.63 10.40 8.07
N LEU A 46 13.47 10.02 7.53
CA LEU A 46 12.38 9.34 8.27
C LEU A 46 12.55 7.81 8.38
N ARG A 47 13.79 7.31 8.33
CA ARG A 47 14.05 5.86 8.22
C ARG A 47 13.57 5.09 9.43
N LYS A 48 13.72 5.67 10.63
CA LYS A 48 13.37 5.01 11.89
C LYS A 48 11.85 4.95 12.08
N GLU A 49 11.19 6.07 11.84
CA GLU A 49 9.74 6.24 11.91
C GLU A 49 9.04 5.33 10.90
N ALA A 50 9.53 5.31 9.66
CA ALA A 50 8.99 4.43 8.62
C ALA A 50 9.11 2.96 9.00
N TYR A 51 10.25 2.54 9.58
CA TYR A 51 10.44 1.18 10.05
C TYR A 51 9.47 0.83 11.19
N ASP A 52 9.34 1.71 12.19
CA ASP A 52 8.48 1.47 13.34
C ASP A 52 7.00 1.37 12.93
N ILE A 53 6.54 2.23 12.02
CA ILE A 53 5.18 2.17 11.44
C ILE A 53 4.96 0.87 10.67
N LEU A 54 5.93 0.43 9.86
CA LEU A 54 5.84 -0.83 9.12
C LEU A 54 5.72 -2.03 10.07
N CYS A 55 6.52 -2.06 11.14
CA CYS A 55 6.43 -3.09 12.18
C CYS A 55 5.03 -3.12 12.82
N GLN A 56 4.49 -1.97 13.25
CA GLN A 56 3.15 -1.89 13.83
C GLN A 56 2.07 -2.40 12.87
N ILE A 57 2.15 -2.07 11.57
CA ILE A 57 1.20 -2.57 10.56
C ILE A 57 1.29 -4.09 10.42
N VAL A 58 2.51 -4.65 10.39
CA VAL A 58 2.72 -6.10 10.30
C VAL A 58 2.16 -6.82 11.53
N GLU A 59 2.41 -6.30 12.72
CA GLU A 59 1.88 -6.86 13.97
C GLU A 59 0.36 -6.82 14.02
N ARG A 60 -0.25 -5.68 13.69
CA ARG A 60 -1.71 -5.56 13.60
C ARG A 60 -2.31 -6.55 12.60
N ARG A 61 -1.66 -6.74 11.45
CA ARG A 61 -2.09 -7.74 10.45
C ARG A 61 -1.94 -9.17 10.96
N LYS A 62 -0.86 -9.51 11.66
CA LYS A 62 -0.68 -10.82 12.30
C LYS A 62 -1.77 -11.07 13.34
N ALA A 63 -2.04 -10.10 14.22
CA ALA A 63 -3.09 -10.18 15.21
C ALA A 63 -4.50 -10.35 14.59
N ALA A 64 -4.80 -9.61 13.53
CA ALA A 64 -6.07 -9.73 12.81
C ALA A 64 -6.24 -11.09 12.12
N ARG A 65 -5.15 -11.69 11.61
CA ARG A 65 -5.17 -13.06 11.06
C ARG A 65 -5.36 -14.12 12.13
N GLY A 66 -4.78 -13.93 13.33
CA GLY A 66 -5.00 -14.81 14.48
C GLY A 66 -6.45 -14.80 14.98
N LYS A 67 -7.12 -13.62 14.98
CA LYS A 67 -8.52 -13.49 15.39
C LYS A 67 -9.53 -14.11 14.40
N LYS A 68 -9.16 -14.28 13.13
CA LYS A 68 -10.03 -14.88 12.10
C LYS A 68 -10.10 -16.42 12.16
N LYS A 69 -9.38 -17.05 13.09
CA LYS A 69 -9.25 -18.52 13.19
C LYS A 69 -10.01 -19.12 14.39
N ASN A 70 -10.83 -18.34 15.08
CA ASN A 70 -11.76 -18.79 16.12
C ASN A 70 -13.20 -18.56 15.68
#